data_AF-A0A6S7K522-F1
#
_entry.id   AF-A0A6S7K522-F1
#
_cell.length_a   1.000
_cell.length_b   1.000
_cell.length_c   1.000
_cell.angle_alpha   90.00
_cell.angle_beta   90.00
_cell.angle_gamma   90.00
#
_symmetry.space_group_name_H-M   'P 1'
#
loop_
_entity.id
_entity.type
_entity.pdbx_description
1 polymer ?
#
loop_
_entity_poly.entity_id
_entity_poly.type
_entity_poly.pdbx_seq_one_letter_code
_entity_poly.pdbx_strand_id
1 'polypeptide(L)'
;MATGIITRSASQAEGSFAEFAKMMDEYLKNSKAKANENEQYSRRNNIRIFGLPEAKDENCFKIVIDLCKDELKIDVTSDDIDREHRVGKLKQADALIVGEGQASSQPRLMIVKLNGYFTKLKFMRAKINLVGKRIYINEDLTKINHYVRQA
;
A
#
# COMPACT_ATOMS: atom_id res chain seq x y z
N MET A 1 -61.60 13.46 8.99
CA MET A 1 -60.94 14.04 7.79
C MET A 1 -59.51 14.50 8.06
N ALA A 2 -59.18 15.10 9.23
CA ALA A 2 -57.83 15.63 9.51
C ALA A 2 -56.73 14.56 9.75
N THR A 3 -57.07 13.39 10.27
CA THR A 3 -56.10 12.31 10.58
C THR A 3 -55.50 11.62 9.35
N GLY A 4 -56.19 11.61 8.21
CA GLY A 4 -55.70 10.98 6.97
C GLY A 4 -54.73 11.83 6.15
N ILE A 5 -54.69 13.15 6.39
CA ILE A 5 -53.78 14.08 5.71
C ILE A 5 -52.40 14.05 6.38
N ILE A 6 -52.37 14.02 7.71
CA ILE A 6 -51.13 13.98 8.50
C ILE A 6 -50.37 12.66 8.24
N THR A 7 -51.07 11.52 8.19
CA THR A 7 -50.44 10.20 7.95
C THR A 7 -49.86 10.05 6.55
N ARG A 8 -50.52 10.58 5.51
CA ARG A 8 -49.99 10.57 4.13
C ARG A 8 -48.74 11.44 3.98
N SER A 9 -48.69 12.58 4.66
CA SER A 9 -47.51 13.47 4.63
C SER A 9 -46.29 12.85 5.31
N ALA A 10 -46.49 12.13 6.42
CA ALA A 10 -45.42 11.39 7.10
C ALA A 10 -44.90 10.23 6.23
N SER A 11 -45.77 9.43 5.62
CA SER A 11 -45.34 8.33 4.73
C SER A 11 -44.60 8.82 3.47
N GLN A 12 -44.98 9.99 2.93
CA GLN A 12 -44.26 10.60 1.81
C GLN A 12 -42.87 11.11 2.22
N ALA A 13 -42.76 11.71 3.41
CA ALA A 13 -41.48 12.17 3.95
C ALA A 13 -40.53 10.99 4.25
N GLU A 14 -41.04 9.89 4.80
CA GLU A 14 -40.26 8.67 5.03
C GLU A 14 -39.78 8.02 3.72
N GLY A 15 -40.63 7.99 2.69
CA GLY A 15 -40.25 7.52 1.34
C GLY A 15 -39.15 8.37 0.72
N SER A 16 -39.28 9.70 0.79
CA SER A 16 -38.27 10.64 0.28
C SER A 16 -36.95 10.54 1.04
N PHE A 17 -37.00 10.34 2.36
CA PHE A 17 -35.80 10.13 3.17
C PHE A 17 -35.09 8.81 2.82
N ALA A 18 -35.86 7.74 2.59
CA ALA A 18 -35.30 6.46 2.18
C ALA A 18 -34.64 6.52 0.78
N GLU A 19 -35.24 7.24 -0.17
CA GLU A 19 -34.64 7.51 -1.48
C GLU A 19 -33.37 8.34 -1.36
N PHE A 20 -33.38 9.39 -0.54
CA PHE A 20 -32.20 10.20 -0.28
C PHE A 20 -31.08 9.39 0.37
N ALA A 21 -31.38 8.53 1.34
CA ALA A 21 -30.40 7.66 1.99
C ALA A 21 -29.77 6.68 1.00
N LYS A 22 -30.56 6.09 0.10
CA LYS A 22 -30.05 5.23 -0.99
C LYS A 22 -29.13 6.01 -1.93
N MET A 23 -29.54 7.22 -2.32
CA MET A 23 -28.73 8.07 -3.19
C MET A 23 -27.39 8.46 -2.54
N MET A 24 -27.40 8.76 -1.24
CA MET A 24 -26.17 9.05 -0.48
C MET A 24 -25.26 7.83 -0.35
N ASP A 25 -25.82 6.64 -0.10
CA ASP A 25 -25.03 5.40 -0.05
C ASP A 25 -24.38 5.08 -1.41
N GLU A 26 -25.12 5.25 -2.51
CA GLU A 26 -24.59 5.11 -3.85
C GLU A 26 -23.47 6.12 -4.14
N TYR A 27 -23.68 7.39 -3.78
CA TYR A 27 -22.66 8.42 -3.92
C TYR A 27 -21.39 8.10 -3.12
N LEU A 28 -21.55 7.63 -1.88
CA LEU A 28 -20.42 7.22 -1.03
C LEU A 28 -19.68 6.02 -1.62
N LYS A 29 -20.40 5.02 -2.15
CA LYS A 29 -19.80 3.87 -2.84
C LYS A 29 -18.99 4.31 -4.05
N ASN A 30 -19.57 5.15 -4.91
CA ASN A 30 -18.90 5.67 -6.11
C ASN A 30 -17.68 6.51 -5.76
N SER A 31 -17.79 7.37 -4.74
CA SER A 31 -16.67 8.18 -4.28
C SER A 31 -15.53 7.32 -3.73
N LYS A 32 -15.83 6.28 -2.95
CA LYS A 32 -14.82 5.35 -2.42
C LYS A 32 -14.15 4.55 -3.53
N ALA A 33 -14.90 4.10 -4.53
CA ALA A 33 -14.35 3.39 -5.69
C ALA A 33 -13.35 4.25 -6.46
N LYS A 34 -13.75 5.49 -6.82
CA LYS A 34 -12.86 6.45 -7.51
C LYS A 34 -11.63 6.81 -6.68
N ALA A 35 -11.79 6.99 -5.36
CA ALA A 35 -10.67 7.27 -4.48
C ALA A 35 -9.65 6.11 -4.48
N ASN A 36 -10.14 4.86 -4.41
CA ASN A 36 -9.30 3.66 -4.49
C ASN A 36 -8.62 3.52 -5.86
N GLU A 37 -9.32 3.80 -6.96
CA GLU A 37 -8.74 3.77 -8.31
C GLU A 37 -7.61 4.78 -8.46
N ASN A 38 -7.81 6.03 -8.00
CA ASN A 38 -6.79 7.06 -8.02
C ASN A 38 -5.59 6.69 -7.14
N GLU A 39 -5.84 6.16 -5.95
CA GLU A 39 -4.78 5.66 -5.07
C GLU A 39 -4.01 4.52 -5.74
N GLN A 40 -4.69 3.55 -6.34
CA GLN A 40 -4.06 2.43 -7.04
C GLN A 40 -3.27 2.90 -8.27
N TYR A 41 -3.77 3.89 -9.01
CA TYR A 41 -3.07 4.50 -10.14
C TYR A 41 -1.76 5.15 -9.67
N SER A 42 -1.80 5.89 -8.56
CA SER A 42 -0.60 6.51 -7.96
C SER A 42 0.45 5.48 -7.52
N ARG A 43 0.02 4.26 -7.15
CA ARG A 43 0.89 3.16 -6.71
C ARG A 43 1.36 2.24 -7.84
N ARG A 44 0.95 2.49 -9.10
CA ARG A 44 1.18 1.55 -10.22
C ARG A 44 2.64 1.16 -10.40
N ASN A 45 3.57 2.10 -10.21
CA ASN A 45 5.01 1.87 -10.34
C ASN A 45 5.72 1.68 -8.98
N ASN A 46 4.98 1.52 -7.90
CA ASN A 46 5.54 1.27 -6.59
C ASN A 46 5.71 -0.24 -6.36
N ILE A 47 6.79 -0.59 -5.66
CA ILE A 47 7.02 -1.91 -5.09
C ILE A 47 7.19 -1.80 -3.58
N ARG A 48 6.85 -2.88 -2.88
CA ARG A 48 7.05 -3.04 -1.43
C ARG A 48 8.11 -4.10 -1.20
N ILE A 49 9.14 -3.75 -0.45
CA ILE A 49 10.22 -4.64 -0.07
C ILE A 49 10.16 -4.89 1.43
N PHE A 50 10.20 -6.15 1.83
CA PHE A 50 10.16 -6.61 3.22
C PHE A 50 11.45 -7.32 3.60
N GLY A 51 11.79 -7.29 4.88
CA GLY A 51 12.92 -8.06 5.43
C GLY A 51 14.30 -7.44 5.21
N LEU A 52 14.37 -6.21 4.69
CA LEU A 52 15.62 -5.45 4.65
C LEU A 52 16.00 -4.99 6.06
N PRO A 53 17.19 -5.34 6.59
CA PRO A 53 17.67 -4.85 7.88
C PRO A 53 17.59 -3.33 7.96
N GLU A 54 17.25 -2.80 9.15
CA GLU A 54 17.22 -1.36 9.39
C GLU A 54 18.43 -0.94 10.21
N ALA A 55 19.01 0.19 9.81
CA ALA A 55 20.02 0.88 10.60
C ALA A 55 19.60 2.33 10.86
N LYS A 56 20.10 2.90 11.95
CA LYS A 56 19.97 4.34 12.22
C LYS A 56 20.70 5.12 11.11
N ASP A 57 20.06 6.18 10.61
CA ASP A 57 20.60 7.04 9.55
C ASP A 57 20.97 6.28 8.27
N GLU A 58 20.22 5.21 7.95
CA GLU A 58 20.46 4.40 6.76
C GLU A 58 20.23 5.16 5.45
N ASN A 59 21.07 4.89 4.45
CA ASN A 59 20.85 5.35 3.09
C ASN A 59 19.95 4.33 2.35
N CYS A 60 18.65 4.63 2.28
CA CYS A 60 17.67 3.75 1.64
C CYS A 60 18.00 3.48 0.16
N PHE A 61 18.44 4.50 -0.60
CA PHE A 61 18.87 4.34 -1.99
C PHE A 61 19.97 3.29 -2.11
N LYS A 62 21.02 3.41 -1.29
CA LYS A 62 22.14 2.46 -1.28
C LYS A 62 21.66 1.04 -0.99
N ILE A 63 20.78 0.86 -0.01
CA ILE A 63 20.20 -0.46 0.32
C ILE A 63 19.47 -1.06 -0.88
N VAL A 64 18.68 -0.26 -1.61
CA VAL A 64 17.97 -0.73 -2.80
C VAL A 64 18.94 -1.12 -3.92
N ILE A 65 19.97 -0.31 -4.17
CA ILE A 65 20.99 -0.61 -5.19
C ILE A 65 21.78 -1.87 -4.84
N ASP A 66 22.21 -2.00 -3.58
CA ASP A 66 22.92 -3.18 -3.11
C ASP A 66 22.04 -4.44 -3.22
N LEU A 67 20.74 -4.35 -2.87
CA LEU A 67 19.76 -5.43 -3.12
C LEU A 67 19.67 -5.80 -4.61
N CYS A 68 19.62 -4.81 -5.50
CA CYS A 68 19.53 -5.05 -6.94
C CYS A 68 20.75 -5.82 -7.46
N LYS A 69 21.94 -5.43 -7.03
CA LYS A 69 23.21 -6.00 -7.46
C LYS A 69 23.49 -7.37 -6.83
N ASP A 70 23.31 -7.48 -5.52
CA ASP A 70 23.77 -8.63 -4.76
C ASP A 70 22.73 -9.76 -4.75
N GLU A 71 21.45 -9.41 -4.71
CA GLU A 71 20.39 -10.38 -4.48
C GLU A 71 19.55 -10.64 -5.74
N LEU A 72 19.13 -9.57 -6.43
CA LEU A 72 18.26 -9.67 -7.61
C LEU A 72 19.02 -9.93 -8.91
N LYS A 73 20.30 -9.57 -8.98
CA LYS A 73 21.15 -9.65 -10.18
C LYS A 73 20.58 -8.86 -11.36
N ILE A 74 20.09 -7.65 -11.09
CA ILE A 74 19.57 -6.73 -12.12
C ILE A 74 20.36 -5.43 -12.10
N ASP A 75 20.50 -4.82 -13.28
CA ASP A 75 21.09 -3.50 -13.44
C ASP A 75 20.00 -2.43 -13.29
N VAL A 76 20.21 -1.55 -12.31
CA VAL A 76 19.31 -0.48 -11.89
C VAL A 76 20.18 0.71 -11.52
N THR A 77 19.85 1.87 -12.09
CA THR A 77 20.58 3.13 -11.86
C THR A 77 19.74 4.11 -11.04
N SER A 78 20.29 5.29 -10.72
CA SER A 78 19.51 6.38 -10.12
C SER A 78 18.31 6.77 -10.97
N ASP A 79 18.42 6.69 -12.29
CA ASP A 79 17.37 7.11 -13.23
C ASP A 79 16.21 6.12 -13.30
N ASP A 80 16.33 4.96 -12.66
CA ASP A 80 15.27 3.95 -12.56
C ASP A 80 14.39 4.13 -11.32
N ILE A 81 14.88 4.88 -10.31
CA ILE A 81 14.25 5.05 -9.00
C ILE A 81 13.83 6.51 -8.84
N ASP A 82 12.54 6.76 -8.62
CA ASP A 82 12.01 8.10 -8.31
C ASP A 82 12.24 8.42 -6.84
N ARG A 83 11.78 7.53 -5.95
CA ARG A 83 11.84 7.71 -4.49
C ARG A 83 11.83 6.40 -3.75
N GLU A 84 12.52 6.35 -2.63
CA GLU A 84 12.54 5.23 -1.71
C GLU A 84 12.44 5.70 -0.25
N HIS A 85 11.71 4.96 0.57
CA HIS A 85 11.60 5.27 1.99
C HIS A 85 11.04 4.09 2.79
N ARG A 86 11.37 4.04 4.08
CA ARG A 86 10.69 3.17 5.04
C ARG A 86 9.30 3.69 5.36
N VAL A 87 8.35 2.78 5.56
CA VAL A 87 6.97 3.13 5.93
C VAL A 87 6.66 2.65 7.34
N GLY A 88 5.98 3.51 8.10
CA GLY A 88 5.56 3.24 9.46
C GLY A 88 6.46 3.88 10.50
N LYS A 89 5.96 3.93 11.74
CA LYS A 89 6.67 4.52 12.87
C LYS A 89 7.89 3.66 13.23
N LEU A 90 9.03 4.29 13.54
CA LEU A 90 10.11 3.60 14.23
C LEU A 90 9.53 3.04 15.52
N LYS A 91 9.68 1.73 15.75
CA LYS A 91 9.24 1.15 17.01
C LYS A 91 10.26 1.57 18.07
N GLN A 92 9.78 2.17 19.16
CA GLN A 92 10.62 2.70 20.24
C GLN A 92 11.52 1.63 20.90
N ALA A 93 11.16 0.34 20.79
CA ALA A 93 12.00 -0.76 21.25
C ALA A 93 13.30 -0.94 20.42
N ASP A 94 13.33 -0.44 19.18
CA ASP A 94 14.45 -0.62 18.25
C ASP A 94 15.51 0.48 18.40
N ALA A 95 15.22 1.53 19.17
CA ALA A 95 16.17 2.62 19.46
C ALA A 95 17.10 2.32 20.64
N LEU A 96 16.83 1.26 21.43
CA LEU A 96 17.54 0.99 22.69
C LEU A 96 18.27 -0.37 22.76
N ILE A 97 18.16 -1.24 21.75
CA ILE A 97 18.84 -2.55 21.79
C ILE A 97 19.80 -2.68 20.60
N VAL A 98 20.93 -1.98 20.72
CA VAL A 98 22.22 -2.46 20.17
C VAL A 98 22.83 -3.33 21.28
N GLY A 99 22.30 -4.53 21.44
CA GLY A 99 22.71 -5.47 22.48
C GLY A 99 22.27 -6.87 22.09
N GLU A 100 23.24 -7.78 22.03
CA GLU A 100 23.05 -9.18 21.66
C GLU A 100 21.88 -9.81 22.43
N GLY A 101 20.82 -10.20 21.72
CA GLY A 101 19.71 -10.96 22.30
C GLY A 101 18.32 -10.40 22.03
N GLN A 102 17.73 -10.82 20.91
CA GLN A 102 16.29 -10.95 20.66
C GLN A 102 15.37 -9.78 21.07
N ALA A 103 15.36 -8.71 20.27
CA ALA A 103 14.16 -7.89 20.07
C ALA A 103 13.56 -8.25 18.71
N SER A 104 12.42 -8.97 18.71
CA SER A 104 11.73 -9.49 17.52
C SER A 104 10.96 -8.41 16.74
N SER A 105 11.60 -7.29 16.43
CA SER A 105 10.99 -6.30 15.58
C SER A 105 11.30 -6.62 14.11
N GLN A 106 10.32 -7.19 13.42
CA GLN A 106 10.38 -7.31 11.96
C GLN A 106 10.70 -5.93 11.36
N PRO A 107 11.72 -5.81 10.49
CA PRO A 107 12.04 -4.54 9.85
C PRO A 107 10.82 -3.96 9.13
N ARG A 108 10.66 -2.64 9.21
CA ARG A 108 9.68 -1.87 8.46
C ARG A 108 9.88 -2.11 6.97
N LEU A 109 8.73 -2.15 6.29
CA LEU A 109 8.70 -2.26 4.85
C LEU A 109 9.32 -1.01 4.21
N MET A 110 9.96 -1.21 3.07
CA MET A 110 10.45 -0.14 2.21
C MET A 110 9.53 -0.03 0.99
N ILE A 111 9.04 1.18 0.71
CA ILE A 111 8.39 1.49 -0.57
C ILE A 111 9.44 2.09 -1.48
N VAL A 112 9.49 1.58 -2.71
CA VAL A 112 10.30 2.14 -3.79
C VAL A 112 9.38 2.47 -4.95
N LYS A 113 9.35 3.75 -5.35
CA LYS A 113 8.68 4.22 -6.55
C LYS A 113 9.66 4.20 -7.70
N LEU A 114 9.31 3.47 -8.74
CA LEU A 114 10.12 3.30 -9.94
C LEU A 114 9.66 4.26 -11.03
N ASN A 115 10.59 4.74 -11.85
CA ASN A 115 10.26 5.69 -12.92
C ASN A 115 9.41 5.04 -14.02
N GLY A 116 9.64 3.76 -14.31
CA GLY A 116 8.99 3.05 -15.40
C GLY A 116 8.34 1.73 -15.01
N TYR A 117 7.30 1.36 -15.78
CA TYR A 117 6.70 0.03 -15.72
C TYR A 117 7.72 -1.08 -16.07
N PHE A 118 8.60 -0.84 -17.04
CA PHE A 118 9.64 -1.81 -17.41
C PHE A 118 10.61 -2.07 -16.27
N THR A 119 11.02 -1.03 -15.53
CA THR A 119 11.83 -1.17 -14.32
C THR A 119 11.08 -2.02 -13.29
N LYS A 120 9.79 -1.74 -13.03
CA LYS A 120 8.97 -2.58 -12.14
C LYS A 120 8.95 -4.05 -12.59
N LEU A 121 8.81 -4.32 -13.88
CA LEU A 121 8.85 -5.69 -14.40
C LEU A 121 10.20 -6.38 -14.15
N LYS A 122 11.34 -5.68 -14.26
CA LYS A 122 12.66 -6.23 -13.92
C LYS A 122 12.68 -6.75 -12.48
N PHE A 123 12.24 -5.93 -11.52
CA PHE A 123 12.14 -6.34 -10.10
C PHE A 123 11.20 -7.54 -9.91
N MET A 124 9.99 -7.47 -10.49
CA MET A 124 8.98 -8.51 -10.30
C MET A 124 9.36 -9.86 -10.92
N ARG A 125 10.19 -9.87 -11.97
CA ARG A 125 10.76 -11.09 -12.56
C ARG A 125 11.93 -11.61 -11.73
N ALA A 126 12.82 -10.72 -11.30
CA ALA A 126 14.02 -11.08 -10.53
C ALA A 126 13.73 -11.53 -9.10
N LYS A 127 12.52 -11.26 -8.56
CA LYS A 127 12.16 -11.67 -7.19
C LYS A 127 12.26 -13.17 -6.92
N ILE A 128 12.26 -14.02 -7.96
CA ILE A 128 12.51 -15.47 -7.83
C ILE A 128 13.89 -15.76 -7.23
N ASN A 129 14.86 -14.87 -7.42
CA ASN A 129 16.21 -14.98 -6.84
C ASN A 129 16.24 -14.74 -5.32
N LEU A 130 15.12 -14.30 -4.74
CA LEU A 130 14.94 -14.13 -3.29
C LEU A 130 14.35 -15.38 -2.61
N VAL A 131 14.02 -16.44 -3.36
CA VAL A 131 13.53 -17.69 -2.76
C VAL A 131 14.57 -18.27 -1.81
N GLY A 132 14.12 -18.69 -0.62
CA GLY A 132 14.99 -19.17 0.46
C GLY A 132 15.61 -18.05 1.30
N LYS A 133 15.46 -16.79 0.91
CA LYS A 133 15.90 -15.62 1.67
C LYS A 133 14.74 -15.07 2.50
N ARG A 134 15.06 -14.25 3.50
CA ARG A 134 14.06 -13.56 4.34
C ARG A 134 13.63 -12.21 3.77
N ILE A 135 13.83 -11.99 2.47
CA ILE A 135 13.49 -10.74 1.76
C ILE A 135 12.36 -11.04 0.77
N TYR A 136 11.36 -10.17 0.71
CA TYR A 136 10.20 -10.35 -0.17
C TYR A 136 9.89 -9.07 -0.93
N ILE A 137 9.52 -9.20 -2.21
CA ILE A 137 9.11 -8.08 -3.06
C ILE A 137 7.70 -8.34 -3.58
N ASN A 138 6.81 -7.38 -3.32
CA ASN A 138 5.43 -7.39 -3.77
C ASN A 138 5.07 -6.07 -4.46
N GLU A 139 3.98 -6.10 -5.21
CA GLU A 139 3.38 -4.86 -5.73
C GLU A 139 2.75 -4.05 -4.61
N ASP A 140 2.76 -2.73 -4.76
CA ASP A 140 2.03 -1.83 -3.87
C ASP A 140 0.56 -1.72 -4.30
N LEU A 141 -0.27 -2.60 -3.75
CA LEU A 141 -1.71 -2.58 -3.98
C LEU A 141 -2.43 -1.83 -2.85
N THR A 142 -3.58 -1.24 -3.16
CA THR A 142 -4.51 -0.81 -2.13
C THR A 142 -5.08 -2.03 -1.41
N LYS A 143 -5.65 -1.80 -0.23
CA LYS A 143 -6.25 -2.87 0.58
C LYS A 143 -7.33 -3.63 -0.20
N ILE A 144 -8.19 -2.90 -0.93
CA ILE A 144 -9.26 -3.48 -1.75
C ILE A 144 -8.67 -4.34 -2.88
N ASN A 145 -7.71 -3.81 -3.64
CA ASN A 145 -7.09 -4.52 -4.76
C ASN A 145 -6.28 -5.74 -4.31
N HIS A 146 -5.71 -5.70 -3.11
CA HIS A 146 -5.05 -6.86 -2.51
C HIS A 146 -6.03 -8.00 -2.23
N TYR A 147 -7.23 -7.72 -1.70
CA TYR A 147 -8.25 -8.74 -1.50
C TYR A 147 -8.75 -9.34 -2.82
N VAL A 148 -8.98 -8.50 -3.84
CA VAL A 148 -9.45 -8.97 -5.17
C VAL A 148 -8.44 -9.89 -5.84
N ARG A 149 -7.13 -9.67 -5.64
CA ARG A 149 -6.08 -10.53 -6.20
C ARG A 149 -6.02 -11.93 -5.57
N GLN A 150 -6.53 -12.08 -4.35
CA GLN A 150 -6.48 -13.35 -3.59
C GLN A 150 -7.75 -14.18 -3.73
N ALA A 151 -8.84 -13.57 -4.21
CA ALA A 151 -10.10 -14.25 -4.53
C ALA A 151 -9.99 -14.94 -5.91
#